data_AF-A0A8J4FNZ4-F1
#
_entry.id   AF-A0A8J4FNZ4-F1
#
_cell.length_a   1.000
_cell.length_b   1.000
_cell.length_c   1.000
_cell.angle_alpha   90.00
_cell.angle_beta   90.00
_cell.angle_gamma   90.00
#
_symmetry.space_group_name_H-M   'P 1'
#
loop_
_entity.id
_entity.type
_entity.pdbx_description
1 polymer ?
#
loop_
_entity_poly.entity_id
_entity_poly.type
_entity_poly.pdbx_seq_one_letter_code
_entity_poly.pdbx_strand_id
1 'polypeptide(L)'
;EDVEEPEPTSKAMKMFHSLKKMATRGLNHDIHAHVETDQAVHDMHAAAEIFNPETEQVYKYLQVFSACAVSFAHGANDVANAVGPFSGIWYVYRNWAISSSADCPVWVLAMGGAGIVVGLATYGYNIMMT
;
A
#
# COMPACT_ATOMS: atom_id res chain seq x y z
N GLU A 1 33.55 -32.45 -14.84
CA GLU A 1 33.23 -31.02 -14.66
C GLU A 1 32.18 -30.96 -13.58
N ASP A 2 32.65 -30.63 -12.38
CA ASP A 2 31.87 -30.59 -11.16
C ASP A 2 30.77 -29.54 -11.30
N VAL A 3 29.52 -30.01 -11.22
CA VAL A 3 28.34 -29.14 -11.21
C VAL A 3 28.31 -28.47 -9.84
N GLU A 4 28.82 -27.25 -9.81
CA GLU A 4 28.90 -26.36 -8.66
C GLU A 4 27.49 -26.14 -8.08
N GLU A 5 27.24 -26.73 -6.90
CA GLU A 5 26.01 -26.52 -6.12
C GLU A 5 25.90 -25.03 -5.75
N PRO A 6 24.73 -24.37 -5.90
CA PRO A 6 24.61 -22.96 -5.56
C PRO A 6 24.67 -22.76 -4.04
N GLU A 7 25.67 -21.98 -3.62
CA GLU A 7 25.97 -21.44 -2.27
C GLU A 7 24.75 -21.27 -1.33
N PRO A 8 24.93 -21.45 0.00
CA PRO A 8 23.85 -21.36 0.98
C PRO A 8 23.35 -19.92 1.08
N THR A 9 22.35 -19.57 0.27
CA THR A 9 21.62 -18.31 0.37
C THR A 9 21.12 -18.11 1.79
N SER A 10 21.83 -17.26 2.55
CA SER A 10 21.53 -16.88 3.93
C SER A 10 20.04 -16.53 4.06
N LYS A 11 19.40 -16.86 5.19
CA LYS A 11 17.96 -16.59 5.44
C LYS A 11 17.55 -15.17 5.05
N ALA A 12 18.44 -14.20 5.24
CA ALA A 12 18.25 -12.81 4.81
C ALA A 12 18.07 -12.68 3.29
N MET A 13 18.85 -13.39 2.47
CA MET A 13 18.75 -13.35 1.02
C MET A 13 17.48 -14.04 0.51
N LYS A 14 17.07 -15.16 1.11
CA LYS A 14 15.76 -15.79 0.82
C LYS A 14 14.59 -14.88 1.21
N MET A 15 14.69 -14.21 2.36
CA MET A 15 13.72 -13.22 2.79
C MET A 15 13.66 -12.04 1.82
N PHE A 16 14.79 -11.47 1.42
CA PHE A 16 14.86 -10.41 0.42
C PHE A 16 14.29 -10.84 -0.94
N HIS A 17 14.55 -12.08 -1.37
CA HIS A 17 14.05 -12.59 -2.64
C HIS A 17 12.54 -12.82 -2.61
N SER A 18 12.01 -13.36 -1.50
CA SER A 18 10.57 -13.48 -1.28
C SER A 18 9.87 -12.13 -1.18
N LEU A 19 10.49 -11.16 -0.49
CA LEU A 19 9.96 -9.79 -0.35
C LEU A 19 9.99 -9.06 -1.69
N LYS A 20 11.06 -9.22 -2.48
CA LYS A 20 11.15 -8.74 -3.87
C LYS A 20 10.10 -9.39 -4.75
N LYS A 21 9.96 -10.73 -4.68
CA LYS A 21 8.97 -11.49 -5.47
C LYS A 21 7.53 -11.11 -5.11
N MET A 22 7.26 -10.80 -3.84
CA MET A 22 5.97 -10.31 -3.38
C MET A 22 5.70 -8.89 -3.90
N ALA A 23 6.70 -8.00 -3.81
CA ALA A 23 6.59 -6.64 -4.33
C ALA A 23 6.40 -6.60 -5.86
N THR A 24 7.04 -7.50 -6.61
CA THR A 24 6.92 -7.57 -8.08
C THR A 24 5.78 -8.46 -8.56
N ARG A 25 4.99 -9.06 -7.67
CA ARG A 25 3.92 -10.00 -8.03
C ARG A 25 2.76 -9.31 -8.75
N GLY A 26 2.47 -8.06 -8.37
CA GLY A 26 1.45 -7.23 -9.04
C GLY A 26 1.81 -6.80 -10.45
N LEU A 27 3.10 -6.72 -10.79
CA LEU A 27 3.56 -6.32 -12.13
C LEU A 27 3.40 -7.44 -13.18
N ASN A 28 3.32 -8.70 -12.75
CA ASN A 28 3.13 -9.85 -13.63
C ASN A 28 1.67 -10.30 -13.70
N HIS A 29 0.73 -9.54 -13.11
CA HIS A 29 -0.69 -9.84 -13.20
C HIS A 29 -1.23 -9.22 -14.49
N ASP A 30 -1.42 -10.05 -15.52
CA ASP A 30 -1.94 -9.61 -16.80
C ASP A 30 -3.45 -9.34 -16.71
N ILE A 31 -3.78 -8.06 -16.63
CA ILE A 31 -5.15 -7.57 -16.43
C ILE A 31 -5.98 -7.81 -17.70
N HIS A 32 -5.36 -7.86 -18.87
CA HIS A 32 -6.06 -8.04 -20.15
C HIS A 32 -6.61 -9.46 -20.31
N ALA A 33 -5.97 -10.46 -19.70
CA ALA A 33 -6.48 -11.83 -19.72
C ALA A 33 -7.78 -12.01 -18.92
N HIS A 34 -8.04 -11.18 -17.89
CA HIS A 34 -9.26 -11.23 -17.07
C HIS A 34 -10.46 -10.49 -17.67
N VAL A 35 -10.24 -9.52 -18.57
CA VAL A 35 -11.32 -8.81 -19.25
C VAL A 35 -12.11 -9.75 -20.18
N GLU A 36 -11.47 -10.79 -20.73
CA GLU A 36 -12.13 -11.79 -21.58
C GLU A 36 -12.84 -12.90 -20.79
N THR A 37 -12.54 -13.06 -19.49
CA THR A 37 -13.07 -14.16 -18.69
C THR A 37 -14.38 -13.82 -17.98
N ASP A 38 -14.65 -12.53 -17.76
CA ASP A 38 -15.80 -12.05 -17.00
C ASP A 38 -16.79 -11.28 -17.90
N GLN A 39 -17.95 -11.90 -18.15
CA GLN A 39 -19.01 -11.35 -19.00
C GLN A 39 -19.49 -9.97 -18.50
N ALA A 40 -19.50 -9.75 -17.18
CA ALA A 40 -19.95 -8.48 -16.61
C ALA A 40 -18.97 -7.33 -16.92
N VAL A 41 -17.67 -7.60 -16.90
CA VAL A 41 -16.62 -6.62 -17.23
C VAL A 41 -16.65 -6.27 -18.71
N HIS A 42 -16.88 -7.26 -19.57
CA HIS A 42 -17.03 -7.04 -21.01
C HIS A 42 -18.24 -6.17 -21.34
N ASP A 43 -19.39 -6.44 -20.72
CA ASP A 43 -20.62 -5.66 -20.94
C ASP A 43 -20.46 -4.22 -20.42
N MET A 44 -19.75 -4.02 -19.30
CA MET A 44 -19.40 -2.69 -18.78
C MET A 44 -18.47 -1.92 -19.73
N HIS A 45 -17.45 -2.57 -20.31
CA HIS A 45 -16.56 -1.95 -21.30
C HIS A 45 -17.29 -1.63 -22.61
N ALA A 46 -18.20 -2.50 -23.06
CA ALA A 46 -18.98 -2.28 -24.28
C ALA A 46 -19.98 -1.12 -24.15
N ALA A 47 -20.51 -0.89 -22.93
CA ALA A 47 -21.41 0.23 -22.64
C ALA A 47 -20.69 1.55 -22.32
N ALA A 48 -19.37 1.53 -22.14
CA ALA A 48 -18.59 2.71 -21.76
C ALA A 48 -18.48 3.72 -22.91
N GLU A 49 -18.51 5.02 -22.55
CA GLU A 49 -18.27 6.10 -23.50
C GLU A 49 -16.80 6.08 -23.97
N ILE A 50 -16.57 6.04 -25.28
CA ILE A 50 -15.22 5.99 -25.86
C ILE A 50 -14.70 7.41 -26.07
N PHE A 51 -13.66 7.78 -25.32
CA PHE A 51 -12.98 9.06 -25.44
C PHE A 51 -11.84 9.01 -26.46
N ASN A 52 -11.28 10.18 -26.80
CA ASN A 52 -10.11 10.24 -27.66
C ASN A 52 -8.91 9.53 -26.99
N PRO A 53 -8.24 8.60 -27.69
CA PRO A 53 -7.11 7.84 -27.13
C PRO A 53 -5.99 8.73 -26.58
N GLU A 54 -5.70 9.88 -27.21
CA GLU A 54 -4.64 10.78 -26.75
C GLU A 54 -4.98 11.40 -25.39
N THR A 55 -6.25 11.77 -25.18
CA THR A 55 -6.74 12.30 -23.90
C THR A 55 -6.69 11.24 -22.80
N GLU A 56 -7.12 10.01 -23.12
CA GLU A 56 -7.13 8.89 -22.17
C GLU A 56 -5.72 8.54 -21.67
N GLN A 57 -4.72 8.58 -22.57
CA GLN A 57 -3.32 8.36 -22.19
C GLN A 57 -2.82 9.39 -21.17
N VAL A 58 -3.14 10.68 -21.35
CA VAL A 58 -2.73 11.74 -20.42
C VAL A 58 -3.46 11.59 -19.08
N TYR A 59 -4.77 11.35 -19.11
CA TYR A 59 -5.59 11.21 -17.91
C TYR A 59 -5.22 9.98 -17.06
N LYS A 60 -4.77 8.89 -17.69
CA LYS A 60 -4.27 7.71 -16.97
C LYS A 60 -3.16 8.07 -15.98
N TYR A 61 -2.17 8.85 -16.41
CA TYR A 61 -1.07 9.28 -15.53
C TYR A 61 -1.55 10.27 -14.46
N LEU A 62 -2.45 11.19 -14.81
CA LEU A 62 -3.05 12.12 -13.86
C LEU A 62 -3.87 11.42 -12.77
N GLN A 63 -4.57 10.34 -13.13
CA GLN A 63 -5.36 9.56 -12.18
C GLN A 63 -4.47 8.81 -11.19
N VAL A 64 -3.33 8.26 -11.61
CA VAL A 64 -2.36 7.65 -10.70
C VAL A 64 -1.84 8.69 -9.69
N PHE A 65 -1.44 9.87 -10.16
CA PHE A 65 -0.98 10.94 -9.28
C PHE A 65 -2.07 11.38 -8.30
N SER A 66 -3.30 11.56 -8.79
CA SER A 66 -4.45 11.95 -7.95
C SER A 66 -4.77 10.89 -6.90
N ALA A 67 -4.74 9.60 -7.27
CA ALA A 67 -4.92 8.49 -6.34
C ALA A 67 -3.83 8.48 -5.25
N CYS A 68 -2.57 8.76 -5.61
CA CYS A 68 -1.50 8.91 -4.63
C CYS A 68 -1.75 10.06 -3.65
N ALA A 69 -2.22 11.22 -4.14
CA ALA A 69 -2.53 12.36 -3.29
C ALA A 69 -3.69 12.06 -2.33
N VAL A 70 -4.76 11.42 -2.82
CA VAL A 70 -5.90 10.98 -2.00
C VAL A 70 -5.45 9.96 -0.95
N SER A 71 -4.65 8.98 -1.35
CA SER A 71 -4.11 7.96 -0.45
C SER A 71 -3.24 8.57 0.65
N PHE A 72 -2.41 9.57 0.32
CA PHE A 72 -1.58 10.27 1.30
C PHE A 72 -2.43 11.05 2.30
N ALA A 73 -3.41 11.83 1.83
CA ALA A 73 -4.28 12.62 2.69
C ALA A 73 -5.11 11.73 3.64
N HIS A 74 -5.68 10.63 3.11
CA HIS A 74 -6.42 9.67 3.93
C HIS A 74 -5.51 8.96 4.93
N GLY A 75 -4.33 8.51 4.49
CA GLY A 75 -3.36 7.86 5.35
C GLY A 75 -2.89 8.76 6.50
N ALA A 76 -2.71 10.07 6.27
CA ALA A 76 -2.39 11.02 7.33
C ALA A 76 -3.50 11.13 8.38
N ASN A 77 -4.76 11.15 7.95
CA ASN A 77 -5.91 11.16 8.85
C ASN A 77 -6.03 9.84 9.63
N ASP A 78 -5.74 8.71 8.99
CA ASP A 78 -5.75 7.39 9.65
C ASP A 78 -4.65 7.30 10.72
N VAL A 79 -3.44 7.80 10.42
CA VAL A 79 -2.35 7.89 11.41
C VAL A 79 -2.77 8.77 12.59
N ALA A 80 -3.38 9.93 12.35
CA ALA A 80 -3.81 10.82 13.43
C ALA A 80 -4.82 10.14 14.37
N ASN A 81 -5.79 9.41 13.81
CA ASN A 81 -6.79 8.67 14.58
C ASN A 81 -6.17 7.54 15.42
N ALA A 82 -5.19 6.83 14.87
CA ALA A 82 -4.52 5.73 15.57
C ALA A 82 -3.50 6.22 16.63
N VAL A 83 -2.72 7.24 16.29
CA VAL A 83 -1.59 7.74 17.09
C VAL A 83 -2.03 8.74 18.16
N GLY A 84 -3.12 9.48 17.96
CA GLY A 84 -3.62 10.49 18.89
C GLY A 84 -3.82 9.96 20.32
N PRO A 85 -4.63 8.91 20.53
CA PRO A 85 -4.82 8.32 21.86
C PRO A 85 -3.52 7.75 22.45
N PHE A 86 -2.70 7.09 21.63
CA PHE A 86 -1.44 6.50 22.08
C PHE A 86 -0.45 7.56 22.57
N SER A 87 -0.33 8.68 21.85
CA SER A 87 0.51 9.81 22.23
C SER A 87 0.10 10.37 23.59
N GLY A 88 -1.21 10.52 23.84
CA GLY A 88 -1.74 10.96 25.12
C GLY A 88 -1.35 10.02 26.27
N ILE A 89 -1.48 8.70 26.07
CA ILE A 89 -1.06 7.70 27.07
C ILE A 89 0.45 7.82 27.35
N TRP A 90 1.27 7.96 26.31
CA TRP A 90 2.71 8.10 26.46
C TRP A 90 3.10 9.37 27.23
N TYR A 91 2.42 10.49 26.96
CA TYR A 91 2.64 11.75 27.67
C TYR A 91 2.31 11.64 29.16
N VAL A 92 1.18 11.02 29.50
CA VAL A 92 0.77 10.81 30.90
C VAL A 92 1.75 9.88 31.60
N TYR A 93 2.18 8.79 30.95
CA TYR A 93 3.18 7.87 31.49
C TYR A 93 4.50 8.57 31.86
N ARG A 94 4.90 9.59 31.08
CA ARG A 94 6.16 10.30 31.32
C ARG A 94 6.05 11.42 32.36
N ASN A 95 4.97 12.20 32.31
CA ASN A 95 4.85 13.46 33.06
C ASN A 95 3.90 13.37 34.26
N TRP A 96 3.17 12.26 34.42
CA TRP A 96 2.13 12.09 35.45
C TRP A 96 1.07 13.21 35.46
N ALA A 97 0.91 13.89 34.33
CA ALA A 97 0.02 15.04 34.16
C ALA A 97 -0.66 14.96 32.78
N ILE A 98 -1.85 15.55 32.70
CA ILE A 98 -2.62 15.67 31.45
C ILE A 98 -2.41 17.09 30.93
N SER A 99 -1.70 17.24 29.82
CA SER A 99 -1.58 18.52 29.10
C SER A 99 -2.52 18.49 27.90
N SER A 100 -3.20 19.61 27.63
CA SER A 100 -4.00 19.80 26.42
C SER A 100 -3.14 19.89 25.15
N SER A 101 -1.86 20.21 25.32
CA SER A 101 -0.85 20.24 24.26
C SER A 101 0.21 19.21 24.60
N ALA A 102 0.02 18.00 24.09
CA ALA A 102 1.03 16.95 24.12
C ALA A 102 1.62 16.83 22.72
N ASP A 103 2.87 17.28 22.55
CA ASP A 103 3.59 17.06 21.30
C ASP A 103 3.76 15.56 21.07
N CYS A 104 3.35 15.10 19.88
CA CYS A 104 3.44 13.71 19.53
C CYS A 104 4.87 13.37 19.08
N PRO A 105 5.54 12.39 19.70
CA PRO A 105 6.90 12.05 19.33
C PRO A 105 6.96 11.49 17.90
N VAL A 106 7.96 11.91 17.12
CA VAL A 106 8.16 11.47 15.72
C VAL A 106 8.23 9.95 15.59
N TRP A 107 8.81 9.24 16.58
CA TRP A 107 8.88 7.78 16.57
C TRP A 107 7.49 7.11 16.61
N VAL A 108 6.52 7.74 17.29
CA VAL A 108 5.14 7.22 17.35
C VAL A 108 4.46 7.37 15.99
N LEU A 109 4.65 8.51 15.33
CA LEU A 109 4.15 8.73 13.98
C LEU A 109 4.76 7.72 13.01
N ALA A 110 6.08 7.46 13.13
CA ALA A 110 6.77 6.47 12.32
C ALA A 110 6.22 5.05 12.53
N MET A 111 5.90 4.67 13.77
CA MET A 111 5.24 3.40 14.05
C MET A 111 3.83 3.33 13.42
N GLY A 112 3.04 4.40 13.51
CA GLY A 112 1.71 4.46 12.89
C GLY A 112 1.77 4.26 11.37
N GLY A 113 2.67 4.99 10.70
CA GLY A 113 2.89 4.82 9.25
C GLY A 113 3.40 3.43 8.89
N ALA A 114 4.35 2.88 9.64
CA ALA A 114 4.85 1.52 9.43
C ALA A 114 3.74 0.47 9.61
N GLY A 115 2.85 0.66 10.58
CA GLY A 115 1.69 -0.20 10.81
C GLY A 115 0.74 -0.25 9.62
N ILE A 116 0.43 0.91 9.01
CA ILE A 116 -0.39 0.99 7.79
C ILE A 116 0.29 0.24 6.64
N VAL A 117 1.59 0.46 6.43
CA VAL A 117 2.35 -0.22 5.35
C VAL A 117 2.33 -1.73 5.53
N VAL A 118 2.56 -2.23 6.75
CA VAL A 118 2.52 -3.67 7.05
C VAL A 118 1.11 -4.23 6.89
N GLY A 119 0.08 -3.52 7.34
CA GLY A 119 -1.33 -3.94 7.20
C GLY A 119 -1.75 -4.05 5.74
N LEU A 120 -1.42 -3.05 4.92
CA LEU A 120 -1.69 -3.06 3.48
C LEU A 120 -0.88 -4.14 2.76
N ALA A 121 0.38 -4.34 3.12
CA ALA A 121 1.23 -5.35 2.49
C ALA A 121 0.77 -6.79 2.79
N THR A 122 0.15 -7.03 3.95
CA THR A 122 -0.27 -8.37 4.38
C THR A 122 -1.71 -8.69 4.02
N TYR A 123 -2.63 -7.73 4.19
CA TYR A 123 -4.09 -7.94 4.04
C TYR A 123 -4.76 -6.97 3.05
N GLY A 124 -4.03 -6.01 2.49
CA GLY A 124 -4.61 -5.02 1.57
C GLY A 124 -5.25 -5.63 0.32
N TYR A 125 -4.75 -6.78 -0.16
CA TYR A 125 -5.33 -7.47 -1.32
C TYR A 125 -6.80 -7.87 -1.11
N ASN A 126 -7.17 -8.35 0.09
CA ASN A 126 -8.54 -8.74 0.38
C ASN A 126 -9.49 -7.54 0.41
N ILE A 127 -9.00 -6.38 0.83
CA ILE A 127 -9.80 -5.15 0.88
C ILE A 127 -10.00 -4.57 -0.52
N MET A 128 -8.96 -4.59 -1.36
CA MET A 128 -9.05 -4.06 -2.75
C MET A 128 -9.88 -4.95 -3.68
N MET A 129 -10.06 -6.23 -3.35
CA MET A 129 -10.87 -7.17 -4.12
C MET A 129 -12.37 -7.04 -3.84
N THR A 130 -12.75 -6.35 -2.74
CA THR A 130 -14.16 -6.13 -2.36
C THR A 130 -14.65 -4.80 -2.92
#